data_AF-A0A945CSE1-F1
#
_entry.id   AF-A0A945CSE1-F1
#
_cell.length_a   1.000
_cell.length_b   1.000
_cell.length_c   1.000
_cell.angle_alpha   90.00
_cell.angle_beta   90.00
_cell.angle_gamma   90.00
#
_symmetry.space_group_name_H-M   'P 1'
#
loop_
_entity.id
_entity.type
_entity.pdbx_description
1 polymer ?
#
loop_
_entity_poly.entity_id
_entity_poly.type
_entity_poly.pdbx_seq_one_letter_code
_entity_poly.pdbx_strand_id
1 'polypeptide(L)' 'MGRKHALIVGNGEPLSPELFEELMADGPLLLCADGGANAVARYGRVPDYVVGDLDSVTEENRDGLPDERLILV' A
#
# COMPACT_ATOMS: atom_id res chain seq x y z
N MET A 1 15.87 18.12 8.01
CA MET A 1 14.50 17.57 7.90
C MET A 1 14.48 16.72 6.65
N GLY A 2 14.20 15.41 6.73
CA GLY A 2 14.12 14.54 5.55
C GLY A 2 13.00 14.98 4.60
N ARG A 3 13.11 14.64 3.31
CA ARG A 3 12.07 14.93 2.31
C ARG A 3 10.81 14.15 2.68
N LYS A 4 9.68 14.84 2.88
CA LYS A 4 8.38 14.19 3.05
C LYS A 4 7.85 13.80 1.68
N HIS A 5 7.68 12.51 1.43
CA HIS A 5 7.05 12.01 0.21
C HIS A 5 6.28 10.73 0.51
N ALA A 6 5.46 10.31 -0.46
CA ALA A 6 4.68 9.09 -0.39
C ALA A 6 4.92 8.25 -1.65
N LEU A 7 4.73 6.94 -1.49
CA LEU A 7 4.59 5.98 -2.58
C LEU A 7 3.12 5.55 -2.61
N ILE A 8 2.45 5.76 -3.74
CA ILE A 8 1.06 5.34 -3.94
C ILE A 8 1.07 4.14 -4.88
N VAL A 9 0.56 3.00 -4.41
CA VAL A 9 0.47 1.76 -5.18
C VAL A 9 -0.99 1.52 -5.57
N GLY A 10 -1.26 1.47 -6.87
CA GLY A 10 -2.58 1.13 -7.40
C GLY A 10 -2.76 -0.37 -7.64
N ASN A 11 -3.98 -0.78 -7.97
CA ASN A 11 -4.33 -2.15 -8.35
C ASN A 11 -4.00 -2.48 -9.82
N GLY A 12 -2.85 -1.98 -10.31
CA GLY A 12 -2.38 -2.18 -11.68
C GLY A 12 -1.45 -3.39 -11.82
N GLU A 13 -0.65 -3.40 -12.88
CA GLU A 13 0.42 -4.40 -13.04
C GLU A 13 1.42 -4.28 -11.87
N PRO A 14 1.80 -5.39 -11.22
CA PRO A 14 2.73 -5.36 -10.09
C PRO A 14 4.10 -4.79 -10.47
N LEU A 15 4.69 -4.03 -9.56
CA LEU A 15 6.09 -3.60 -9.68
C LEU A 15 7.02 -4.81 -9.62
N SER A 16 8.23 -4.69 -10.16
CA SER A 16 9.26 -5.68 -9.81
C SER A 16 9.64 -5.51 -8.33
N PRO A 17 10.02 -6.58 -7.62
CA PRO A 17 10.48 -6.48 -6.24
C PRO A 17 11.65 -5.48 -6.07
N GLU A 18 12.54 -5.39 -7.05
CA GLU A 18 13.72 -4.52 -7.02
C GLU A 18 13.31 -3.04 -7.07
N LEU A 19 12.40 -2.68 -7.97
CA LEU A 19 11.91 -1.31 -8.08
C LEU A 19 11.11 -0.92 -6.83
N PHE A 20 10.32 -1.84 -6.28
CA PHE A 20 9.57 -1.59 -5.05
C PHE A 20 10.51 -1.29 -3.87
N GLU A 21 11.56 -2.10 -3.66
CA GLU A 21 12.52 -1.86 -2.59
C GLU A 21 13.34 -0.56 -2.80
N GLU A 22 13.68 -0.22 -4.05
CA GLU A 22 14.33 1.07 -4.37
C GLU A 22 13.43 2.26 -3.97
N LEU A 23 12.14 2.22 -4.31
CA LEU A 23 11.19 3.28 -3.97
C LEU A 23 10.92 3.37 -2.46
N MET A 24 11.09 2.26 -1.73
CA MET A 24 10.93 2.19 -0.28
C MET A 24 12.18 2.59 0.51
N ALA A 25 13.35 2.73 -0.14
CA ALA A 25 14.64 2.88 0.52
C ALA A 25 14.72 4.06 1.51
N ASP A 26 14.06 5.18 1.18
CA ASP A 26 14.05 6.39 2.02
C ASP A 26 12.87 6.43 3.02
N GLY A 27 12.11 5.34 3.15
CA GLY A 27 10.96 5.25 4.05
C GLY A 27 9.83 6.21 3.70
N PRO A 28 9.27 6.19 2.47
CA PRO A 28 8.08 6.96 2.14
C PRO A 28 6.90 6.57 3.03
N LEU A 29 5.91 7.45 3.11
CA LEU A 29 4.55 7.02 3.46
C LEU A 29 4.02 6.08 2.36
N LEU A 30 3.61 4.87 2.71
CA LEU A 30 3.13 3.85 1.78
C LEU A 30 1.61 3.83 1.75
N LEU A 31 1.03 4.31 0.66
CA LEU A 31 -0.42 4.38 0.43
C LEU A 31 -0.81 3.36 -0.63
N CYS A 32 -1.93 2.66 -0.43
CA CYS A 32 -2.49 1.76 -1.42
C CYS A 32 -3.87 2.25 -1.87
N ALA A 33 -4.11 2.27 -3.18
CA ALA A 33 -5.44 2.47 -3.73
C ALA A 33 -6.14 1.11 -3.80
N ASP A 34 -7.07 0.88 -2.88
CA ASP A 34 -7.84 -0.35 -2.71
C ASP A 34 -7.02 -1.63 -2.92
N GLY A 35 -7.25 -2.37 -4.03
CA GLY A 35 -6.55 -3.61 -4.35
C GLY A 35 -5.02 -3.49 -4.48
N GLY A 36 -4.47 -2.28 -4.55
CA GLY A 36 -3.03 -2.04 -4.42
C GLY A 36 -2.43 -2.61 -3.13
N ALA A 37 -3.23 -2.72 -2.06
CA ALA A 37 -2.83 -3.35 -0.81
C ALA A 37 -2.43 -4.82 -1.03
N ASN A 38 -3.13 -5.52 -1.92
CA ASN A 38 -2.83 -6.91 -2.26
C ASN A 38 -1.51 -7.04 -3.01
N ALA A 39 -1.17 -6.07 -3.86
CA ALA A 39 0.10 -6.08 -4.57
C ALA A 39 1.27 -5.93 -3.59
N VAL A 40 1.15 -5.01 -2.64
CA VAL A 40 2.18 -4.72 -1.64
C VAL A 40 2.37 -5.86 -0.65
N ALA A 41 1.30 -6.54 -0.26
CA ALA A 41 1.36 -7.72 0.62
C ALA A 41 2.26 -8.84 0.07
N ARG A 42 2.37 -8.98 -1.27
CA ARG A 42 3.26 -9.96 -1.92
C ARG A 42 4.74 -9.70 -1.65
N TYR A 43 5.11 -8.47 -1.30
CA TYR A 43 6.48 -8.09 -0.90
C TYR A 43 6.67 -8.15 0.63
N GLY A 44 5.71 -8.69 1.38
CA GLY A 44 5.78 -8.78 2.85
C GLY A 44 5.68 -7.41 3.55
N ARG A 45 5.09 -6.41 2.88
CA ARG A 45 4.87 -5.07 3.45
C ARG A 45 3.40 -4.85 3.79
N VAL A 46 3.18 -4.08 4.86
CA VAL A 46 1.86 -3.62 5.28
C VAL A 46 1.75 -2.13 4.93
N PRO A 47 0.73 -1.69 4.17
CA PRO A 47 0.52 -0.28 3.87
C PRO A 47 0.30 0.57 5.13
N ASP A 48 0.66 1.86 5.06
CA ASP A 48 0.29 2.82 6.10
C ASP A 48 -1.20 3.18 6.02
N TYR A 49 -1.76 3.28 4.81
CA TYR A 49 -3.19 3.47 4.57
C TYR A 49 -3.63 2.77 3.29
N VAL A 50 -4.90 2.35 3.27
CA VAL A 50 -5.62 1.90 2.08
C VAL A 50 -6.78 2.85 1.83
N VAL A 51 -6.95 3.29 0.59
CA VAL A 51 -7.97 4.29 0.21
C VAL A 51 -8.76 3.77 -0.99
N GLY A 52 -10.09 3.79 -0.91
CA GLY A 52 -11.00 3.37 -2.00
C GLY A 52 -12.35 2.92 -1.48
N ASP A 53 -13.17 2.29 -2.32
CA ASP A 53 -14.43 1.64 -1.93
C ASP A 53 -14.22 0.30 -1.21
N LEU A 54 -12.96 -0.17 -1.17
CA LEU A 54 -12.49 -1.37 -0.49
C LEU A 54 -13.05 -2.66 -1.11
N ASP A 55 -13.50 -2.65 -2.37
CA ASP A 55 -14.11 -3.82 -3.00
C ASP A 55 -13.08 -4.82 -3.55
N SER A 56 -11.85 -4.37 -3.81
CA SER A 56 -10.80 -5.16 -4.41
C SER A 56 -9.73 -5.63 -3.42
N VAL A 57 -9.57 -4.99 -2.26
CA VAL A 57 -8.70 -5.47 -1.17
C VAL A 57 -9.22 -6.78 -0.58
N THR A 58 -8.35 -7.76 -0.37
CA THR A 58 -8.74 -9.03 0.25
C THR A 58 -9.02 -8.87 1.74
N GLU A 59 -9.87 -9.75 2.30
CA GLU A 59 -10.17 -9.77 3.75
C GLU A 59 -8.89 -9.92 4.60
N GLU A 60 -7.98 -10.84 4.23
CA GLU A 60 -6.70 -11.02 4.92
C GLU A 60 -5.88 -9.72 5.01
N ASN A 61 -5.80 -8.98 3.92
CA ASN A 61 -5.03 -7.74 3.88
C ASN A 61 -5.76 -6.59 4.59
N ARG A 62 -7.09 -6.61 4.61
CA ARG A 62 -7.91 -5.66 5.38
C ARG A 62 -7.74 -5.90 6.88
N ASP A 63 -7.87 -7.14 7.32
CA ASP A 63 -7.77 -7.54 8.73
C ASP A 63 -6.35 -7.33 9.29
N GLY A 64 -5.34 -7.28 8.42
CA GLY A 64 -3.96 -6.92 8.75
C GLY A 64 -3.77 -5.43 9.08
N LEU A 65 -4.77 -4.58 8.86
CA LEU A 65 -4.73 -3.15 9.18
C LEU A 65 -5.81 -2.77 10.19
N PRO A 66 -5.53 -1.83 11.12
CA PRO A 66 -6.56 -1.24 11.96
C PRO A 66 -7.51 -0.37 11.12
N ASP A 67 -8.79 -0.31 11.53
CA ASP A 67 -9.86 0.37 10.81
C ASP A 67 -9.54 1.84 10.49
N GLU A 68 -8.80 2.56 11.33
CA GLU A 68 -8.45 3.97 11.10
C GLU A 68 -7.49 4.17 9.92
N ARG A 69 -6.90 3.09 9.39
CA ARG A 69 -6.03 3.11 8.21
C ARG A 69 -6.76 2.70 6.93
N LEU A 70 -8.04 2.35 7.02
CA LEU A 70 -8.93 2.03 5.91
C LEU A 70 -9.82 3.24 5.63
N ILE A 71 -9.56 3.95 4.54
CA ILE A 71 -10.29 5.17 4.17
C ILE A 71 -11.28 4.84 3.06
N LEU A 72 -12.55 4.71 3.44
CA LEU A 72 -13.66 4.51 2.51
C LEU A 72 -13.97 5.81 1.76
N VAL A 73 -14.06 5.75 0.42
CA VAL A 73 -14.35 6.91 -0.46
C VAL A 73 -15.48 6.61 -1.41
#